data_AF-A0A356IE97-F1
#
_entry.id   AF-A0A356IE97-F1
#
_cell.length_a   1.000
_cell.length_b   1.000
_cell.length_c   1.000
_cell.angle_alpha   90.00
_cell.angle_beta   90.00
_cell.angle_gamma   90.00
#
_symmetry.space_group_name_H-M   'P 1'
#
loop_
_entity.id
_entity.type
_entity.pdbx_description
1 polymer ?
#
loop_
_entity_poly.entity_id
_entity_poly.type
_entity_poly.pdbx_seq_one_letter_code
_entity_poly.pdbx_strand_id
1 'polypeptide(L)' 'MSTLLGEIGDQLAAGQALDDVQTEALASSDNLLTIGMLADDARRRIQGDSVSFVRVLEVSLAQKVAPVMVPDTAG' A
#
# COMPACT_ATOMS: atom_id res chain seq x y z
N MET A 1 -0.50 4.64 25.04
CA MET A 1 -0.62 5.16 23.66
C MET A 1 0.33 4.36 22.78
N SER A 2 0.06 3.06 22.55
CA SER A 2 1.09 2.22 21.87
C SER A 2 0.70 0.77 21.52
N THR A 3 -0.38 0.19 22.04
CA THR A 3 -0.61 -1.27 21.89
C THR A 3 -1.08 -1.64 20.49
N LEU A 4 -2.09 -0.94 19.96
CA LEU A 4 -2.67 -1.29 18.66
C LEU A 4 -1.69 -1.09 17.48
N LEU A 5 -0.94 0.02 17.44
CA LEU A 5 0.10 0.20 16.40
C LEU A 5 1.27 -0.77 16.54
N GLY A 6 1.58 -1.20 17.78
CA GLY A 6 2.57 -2.24 18.03
C GLY A 6 2.10 -3.60 17.50
N GLU A 7 0.86 -3.98 17.82
CA GLU A 7 0.21 -5.20 17.33
C GLU A 7 0.15 -5.25 15.80
N ILE A 8 -0.21 -4.13 15.16
CA ILE A 8 -0.18 -3.99 13.70
C ILE A 8 1.25 -4.22 13.17
N GLY A 9 2.26 -3.66 13.82
CA GLY A 9 3.65 -3.86 13.44
C GLY A 9 4.10 -5.31 13.51
N ASP A 10 3.72 -6.03 14.57
CA ASP A 10 4.01 -7.46 14.72
C ASP A 10 3.32 -8.30 13.63
N GLN A 11 2.07 -7.97 13.30
CA GLN A 11 1.31 -8.66 12.25
C GLN A 11 1.90 -8.44 10.86
N LEU A 12 2.30 -7.20 10.55
CA LEU A 12 3.02 -6.86 9.33
C LEU A 12 4.39 -7.57 9.26
N ALA A 13 5.11 -7.68 10.38
CA ALA A 13 6.37 -8.39 10.46
C ALA A 13 6.20 -9.90 10.21
N ALA A 14 5.07 -10.48 10.58
CA ALA A 14 4.68 -11.86 10.29
C ALA A 14 4.18 -12.06 8.84
N GLY A 15 4.08 -11.00 8.03
CA GLY A 15 3.56 -11.06 6.66
C GLY A 15 2.06 -11.33 6.60
N GLN A 16 1.33 -11.06 7.69
CA GLN A 16 -0.11 -11.27 7.78
C GLN A 16 -0.86 -10.03 7.25
N ALA A 17 -2.01 -10.28 6.63
CA ALA A 17 -2.92 -9.22 6.21
C ALA A 17 -3.53 -8.53 7.43
N LEU A 18 -3.72 -7.22 7.36
CA LEU A 18 -4.46 -6.45 8.37
C LEU A 18 -5.96 -6.62 8.17
N ASP A 19 -6.72 -6.61 9.26
CA ASP A 19 -8.18 -6.58 9.20
C ASP A 19 -8.73 -5.15 9.03
N ASP A 20 -10.05 -5.04 8.91
CA ASP A 20 -10.73 -3.75 8.70
C ASP A 20 -10.56 -2.81 9.90
N VAL A 21 -10.54 -3.33 11.13
CA VAL A 21 -10.40 -2.53 12.35
C VAL A 21 -9.00 -1.92 12.42
N GLN A 22 -7.98 -2.71 12.09
CA GLN A 22 -6.59 -2.29 12.03
C GLN A 22 -6.36 -1.29 10.89
N THR A 23 -7.01 -1.50 9.74
CA THR A 23 -6.94 -0.58 8.60
C THR A 23 -7.55 0.77 8.95
N GLU A 24 -8.73 0.78 9.60
CA GLU A 24 -9.37 2.00 10.08
C GLU A 24 -8.52 2.71 11.14
N ALA A 25 -7.87 1.97 12.04
CA ALA A 25 -6.98 2.52 13.04
C ALA A 25 -5.74 3.21 12.43
N LEU A 26 -5.21 2.69 11.32
CA LEU A 26 -4.14 3.36 10.57
C LEU A 26 -4.66 4.60 9.86
N ALA A 27 -5.81 4.51 9.19
CA ALA A 27 -6.42 5.62 8.45
C ALA A 27 -6.79 6.82 9.34
N SER A 28 -7.20 6.55 10.58
CA SER A 28 -7.58 7.55 11.57
C SER A 28 -6.42 8.06 12.43
N SER A 29 -5.20 7.54 12.25
CA SER A 29 -4.05 7.93 13.06
C SER A 29 -3.33 9.17 12.51
N ASP A 30 -3.14 10.17 13.35
CA ASP A 30 -2.31 11.35 13.04
C ASP A 30 -0.80 11.07 13.19
N ASN A 31 -0.41 9.89 13.67
CA ASN A 31 0.98 9.52 13.87
C ASN A 31 1.63 8.99 12.58
N LEU A 32 1.73 9.89 11.58
CA LEU A 32 2.25 9.57 10.25
C LEU A 32 3.69 9.06 10.26
N LEU A 33 4.50 9.46 11.24
CA LEU A 33 5.88 8.99 11.38
C LEU A 33 5.93 7.50 11.71
N THR A 34 5.15 7.06 12.71
CA THR A 34 5.08 5.62 13.05
C THR A 34 4.49 4.82 11.90
N ILE A 35 3.46 5.33 11.22
CA ILE A 35 2.88 4.65 10.05
C ILE A 35 3.92 4.50 8.93
N GLY A 36 4.66 5.58 8.63
CA GLY A 36 5.72 5.55 7.62
C GLY A 36 6.85 4.56 7.95
N MET A 37 7.23 4.47 9.22
CA MET A 37 8.21 3.48 9.69
C MET A 37 7.70 2.05 9.51
N LEU A 38 6.46 1.76 9.89
CA LEU A 38 5.84 0.44 9.70
C LEU A 38 5.76 0.06 8.21
N ALA A 39 5.38 1.01 7.36
CA ALA A 39 5.30 0.80 5.93
C ALA A 39 6.68 0.56 5.29
N ASP A 40 7.72 1.31 5.68
CA ASP A 40 9.08 1.09 5.16
C ASP A 40 9.64 -0.26 5.62
N ASP A 41 9.44 -0.64 6.88
CA ASP A 41 9.85 -1.93 7.41
C ASP A 41 9.16 -3.09 6.66
N ALA A 42 7.84 -2.99 6.45
CA ALA A 42 7.09 -3.98 5.67
C ALA A 42 7.61 -4.05 4.21
N ARG A 43 7.81 -2.91 3.56
CA ARG A 43 8.34 -2.82 2.19
C ARG A 43 9.73 -3.46 2.09
N ARG A 44 10.65 -3.18 3.02
CA ARG A 44 11.99 -3.78 3.06
C ARG A 44 11.96 -5.30 3.21
N ARG A 45 11.03 -5.83 4.01
CA ARG A 45 10.88 -7.29 4.15
C ARG A 45 10.39 -7.94 2.85
N ILE A 46 9.48 -7.28 2.13
CA ILE A 46 8.85 -7.83 0.92
C ILE A 46 9.76 -7.67 -0.32
N GLN A 47 10.35 -6.48 -0.52
CA GLN A 47 11.08 -6.12 -1.74
C GLN A 47 12.58 -5.86 -1.52
N GLY A 48 13.06 -5.84 -0.27
CA GLY A 48 14.41 -5.42 0.05
C GLY A 48 14.66 -3.97 -0.39
N ASP A 49 15.81 -3.78 -1.05
CA ASP A 49 16.20 -2.49 -1.63
C ASP A 49 15.86 -2.40 -3.13
N SER A 50 15.13 -3.38 -3.67
CA SER A 50 14.73 -3.38 -5.08
C SER A 50 13.58 -2.41 -5.32
N VAL A 51 13.67 -1.66 -6.40
CA VAL A 51 12.62 -0.71 -6.85
C VAL A 51 12.31 -0.98 -8.32
N SER A 52 11.03 -1.15 -8.63
CA SER A 52 10.56 -1.34 -10.01
C SER A 52 10.12 -0.01 -10.60
N PHE A 53 10.59 0.29 -11.81
CA PHE A 53 10.19 1.49 -12.58
C PHE A 53 9.25 1.08 -13.70
N VAL A 54 8.11 1.78 -13.84
CA VAL A 54 7.14 1.57 -14.93
C VAL A 54 7.14 2.79 -15.85
N ARG A 55 7.19 2.56 -17.17
CA ARG A 55 7.03 3.60 -18.17
C ARG A 55 5.54 3.75 -18.49
N VAL A 56 4.97 4.91 -18.16
CA VAL A 56 3.56 5.21 -18.42
C VAL A 56 3.47 6.19 -19.59
N LEU A 57 2.64 5.86 -20.58
CA LEU A 57 2.25 6.77 -21.66
C LEU A 57 0.80 7.19 -21.47
N GLU A 58 0.57 8.49 -21.30
CA GLU A 58 -0.78 9.05 -21.31
C GLU A 58 -1.22 9.26 -22.76
N VAL A 59 -2.36 8.69 -23.14
CA VAL A 59 -2.94 8.84 -24.49
C VAL A 59 -4.34 9.44 -24.36
N SER A 60 -4.54 10.60 -24.98
CA SER A 60 -5.88 11.21 -25.07
C SER A 60 -6.72 10.46 -26.10
N LEU A 61 -7.84 9.89 -25.67
CA LEU A 61 -8.76 9.18 -26.55
C LEU A 61 -9.86 10.13 -27.04
N ALA A 62 -10.11 10.13 -28.34
CA ALA A 62 -11.12 11.01 -28.97
C ALA A 62 -12.56 10.70 -28.53
N GLN A 63 -12.80 9.53 -27.96
CA GLN A 63 -14.08 9.13 -27.35
C GLN A 63 -13.86 8.68 -25.92
N LYS A 64 -14.80 9.02 -25.03
CA LYS A 64 -14.80 8.61 -23.63
C LYS A 64 -14.94 7.09 -23.56
N VAL A 65 -13.89 6.41 -23.10
CA VAL A 65 -13.91 4.95 -22.96
C VAL A 65 -14.73 4.55 -21.74
N ALA A 66 -15.64 3.59 -21.92
CA ALA A 66 -16.38 3.01 -20.81
C ALA A 66 -15.42 2.27 -19.86
N PRO A 67 -15.60 2.34 -18.52
CA PRO A 67 -14.67 1.77 -17.53
C PRO A 67 -14.33 0.27 -17.70
N VAL A 68 -15.13 -0.46 -18.47
CA VAL A 68 -15.04 -1.92 -18.66
C VAL A 68 -13.93 -2.34 -19.64
N MET A 69 -13.24 -1.41 -20.32
CA MET A 69 -12.19 -1.73 -21.31
C MET A 69 -10.74 -1.48 -20.85
N VAL A 70 -10.48 -1.39 -19.53
CA VAL A 70 -9.09 -1.39 -19.05
C VAL A 70 -8.60 -2.85 -19.03
N PRO A 71 -7.55 -3.23 -19.79
CA PRO A 71 -7.04 -4.59 -19.76
C PRO A 71 -6.49 -4.94 -18.38
N ASP A 72 -6.70 -6.18 -17.94
CA ASP A 72 -6.24 -6.68 -16.62
C ASP A 72 -4.70 -6.73 -16.47
N THR A 73 -3.95 -6.44 -17.53
CA THR A 73 -2.48 -6.42 -17.50
C THR A 73 -1.92 -5.19 -18.21
N ALA A 74 -1.00 -4.50 -17.52
CA ALA A 74 -0.09 -3.56 -18.16
C ALA A 74 0.99 -4.38 -18.88
N GLY A 75 1.02 -4.32 -20.21
CA GLY A 75 2.11 -4.86 -21.03
C GLY A 75 3.36 -3.99 -21.00
#